data_AF-A0A6V7J542-F1
#
_entry.id   AF-A0A6V7J542-F1
#
_cell.length_a   1.000
_cell.length_b   1.000
_cell.length_c   1.000
_cell.angle_alpha   90.00
_cell.angle_beta   90.00
_cell.angle_gamma   90.00
#
_symmetry.space_group_name_H-M   'P 1'
#
loop_
_entity.id
_entity.type
_entity.pdbx_description
1 polymer ?
#
loop_
_entity_poly.entity_id
_entity_poly.type
_entity_poly.pdbx_seq_one_letter_code
_entity_poly.pdbx_strand_id
1 'polypeptide(L)' 'PTIFSNVTDDMRIARDEIFGPVQSILKFETLDEVIKRANDTSYGLGAGIITNDINKALKFSQAIQSGNV' A
#
# COMPACT_ATOMS: atom_id res chain seq x y z
N PRO A 1 9.57 -2.68 18.17
CA PRO A 1 8.63 -2.43 17.05
C PRO A 1 8.35 -0.93 16.97
N THR A 2 8.30 -0.35 15.76
CA THR A 2 8.16 1.10 15.56
C THR A 2 7.09 1.39 14.51
N ILE A 3 6.22 2.38 14.77
CA ILE A 3 5.16 2.79 13.85
C ILE A 3 5.38 4.26 13.48
N PHE A 4 5.38 4.56 12.18
CA PHE A 4 5.33 5.92 11.65
C PHE A 4 3.92 6.22 11.15
N SER A 5 3.34 7.31 11.64
CA SER A 5 2.05 7.83 11.18
C SER A 5 2.24 9.16 10.45
N ASN A 6 1.23 9.55 9.67
CA ASN A 6 1.27 10.75 8.81
C ASN A 6 2.45 10.74 7.83
N VAL A 7 2.79 9.56 7.32
CA VAL A 7 3.80 9.40 6.27
C VAL A 7 3.24 9.91 4.94
N THR A 8 4.06 10.60 4.16
CA THR A 8 3.74 11.06 2.80
C THR A 8 4.56 10.30 1.76
N ASP A 9 4.08 10.27 0.51
CA ASP A 9 4.65 9.42 -0.54
C ASP A 9 6.09 9.80 -0.95
N ASP A 10 6.53 11.01 -0.64
CA ASP A 10 7.89 11.52 -0.91
C ASP A 10 8.92 11.16 0.17
N MET A 11 8.45 10.70 1.35
CA MET A 11 9.34 10.30 2.43
C MET A 11 10.08 9.01 2.08
N ARG A 12 11.37 8.94 2.41
CA ARG A 12 12.18 7.72 2.21
C ARG A 12 11.59 6.47 2.87
N ILE A 13 10.98 6.62 4.06
CA ILE A 13 10.31 5.52 4.79
C ILE A 13 9.05 4.98 4.10
N ALA A 14 8.55 5.64 3.05
CA ALA A 14 7.46 5.17 2.21
C ALA A 14 7.95 4.47 0.93
N ARG A 15 9.20 4.73 0.51
CA ARG A 15 9.77 4.29 -0.77
C ARG A 15 10.80 3.17 -0.61
N ASP A 16 11.59 3.22 0.45
CA ASP A 16 12.69 2.28 0.71
C ASP A 16 12.25 1.19 1.69
N GLU A 17 12.64 -0.06 1.42
CA GLU A 17 12.40 -1.17 2.33
C GLU A 17 13.38 -1.15 3.52
N ILE A 18 12.84 -1.16 4.75
CA ILE A 18 13.65 -1.01 5.97
C ILE A 18 14.21 -2.35 6.48
N PHE A 19 13.63 -3.50 6.09
CA PHE A 19 14.02 -4.84 6.55
C PHE A 19 14.12 -4.99 8.10
N GLY A 20 13.29 -4.25 8.83
CA GLY A 20 13.21 -4.25 10.29
C GLY A 20 11.78 -4.17 10.78
N PRO A 21 11.54 -4.22 12.11
CA PRO A 21 10.20 -4.23 12.69
C PRO A 21 9.56 -2.82 12.68
N VAL A 22 9.36 -2.26 11.48
CA VAL A 22 8.85 -0.91 11.22
C VAL A 22 7.63 -0.96 10.32
N GLN A 23 6.56 -0.26 10.70
CA GLN A 23 5.35 -0.09 9.89
C GLN A 23 5.08 1.39 9.61
N SER A 24 4.90 1.75 8.34
CA SER A 24 4.48 3.08 7.90
C SER A 24 2.97 3.11 7.65
N ILE A 25 2.28 4.16 8.10
CA ILE A 25 0.85 4.39 7.88
C ILE A 25 0.66 5.67 7.08
N LEU A 26 0.08 5.52 5.90
CA LEU A 26 -0.24 6.59 4.96
C LEU A 26 -1.76 6.71 4.83
N LYS A 27 -2.28 7.93 4.93
CA LYS A 27 -3.72 8.21 4.70
C LYS A 27 -3.97 8.31 3.20
N PHE A 28 -5.19 7.94 2.78
CA PHE A 28 -5.68 8.06 1.41
C PHE A 28 -7.17 8.39 1.46
N GLU A 29 -7.70 8.98 0.39
CA GLU A 29 -9.11 9.39 0.33
C GLU A 29 -9.95 8.43 -0.51
N THR A 30 -9.37 7.91 -1.60
CA THR A 30 -10.12 7.06 -2.54
C THR A 30 -9.39 5.77 -2.89
N LEU A 31 -10.17 4.74 -3.26
CA LEU A 31 -9.63 3.45 -3.66
C LEU A 31 -8.75 3.56 -4.93
N ASP A 32 -9.15 4.39 -5.89
CA ASP A 32 -8.39 4.58 -7.13
C ASP A 32 -7.05 5.29 -6.88
N GLU A 33 -7.05 6.29 -6.02
CA GLU A 33 -5.84 6.99 -5.58
C GLU A 33 -4.86 6.04 -4.88
N VAL A 34 -5.33 5.23 -3.92
CA VAL A 34 -4.44 4.33 -3.18
C VAL A 34 -3.94 3.18 -4.04
N ILE A 35 -4.72 2.68 -5.00
CA ILE A 35 -4.23 1.68 -5.98
C ILE A 35 -3.12 2.29 -6.84
N LYS A 36 -3.31 3.52 -7.34
CA LYS A 36 -2.28 4.22 -8.12
C LYS A 36 -0.99 4.39 -7.30
N ARG A 37 -1.11 4.79 -6.03
CA ARG A 37 0.02 4.97 -5.11
C ARG A 37 0.71 3.65 -4.78
N ALA A 38 -0.05 2.58 -4.54
CA ALA A 38 0.50 1.26 -4.26
C ALA A 38 1.25 0.67 -5.47
N ASN A 39 0.84 0.98 -6.69
CA ASN A 39 1.55 0.62 -7.92
C ASN A 39 2.74 1.55 -8.23
N ASP A 40 2.86 2.72 -7.60
CA ASP A 40 4.00 3.63 -7.73
C ASP A 40 5.18 3.20 -6.83
N THR A 41 5.63 1.98 -7.04
CA THR A 41 6.76 1.39 -6.32
C THR A 41 7.67 0.66 -7.32
N SER A 42 8.98 0.66 -7.05
CA SER A 42 9.93 -0.17 -7.81
C SER A 42 9.89 -1.65 -7.41
N TYR A 43 9.11 -1.97 -6.36
CA TYR A 43 8.87 -3.33 -5.87
C TYR A 43 7.51 -3.86 -6.37
N GLY A 44 6.96 -4.87 -5.69
CA GLY A 44 5.66 -5.46 -6.06
C GLY A 44 5.50 -6.91 -5.61
N LEU A 45 6.08 -7.30 -4.46
CA LEU A 45 6.09 -8.70 -4.03
C LEU A 45 4.68 -9.18 -3.61
N GLY A 46 4.02 -8.42 -2.74
CA GLY A 46 2.72 -8.76 -2.20
C GLY A 46 1.91 -7.51 -1.84
N ALA A 47 0.60 -7.61 -2.00
CA ALA A 47 -0.35 -6.59 -1.60
C ALA A 47 -1.55 -7.25 -0.91
N GLY A 48 -2.37 -6.46 -0.23
CA GLY A 48 -3.58 -6.97 0.42
C GLY A 48 -4.56 -5.85 0.72
N ILE A 49 -5.84 -6.20 0.77
CA ILE A 49 -6.93 -5.29 1.11
C ILE A 49 -7.76 -5.86 2.25
N ILE A 50 -8.04 -5.02 3.25
CA ILE A 50 -8.95 -5.35 4.34
C ILE A 50 -10.22 -4.54 4.12
N THR A 51 -11.31 -5.20 3.75
CA THR A 51 -12.61 -4.57 3.51
C THR A 51 -13.74 -5.58 3.64
N ASN A 52 -14.93 -5.10 4.03
CA ASN A 52 -16.17 -5.88 4.01
C ASN A 52 -16.95 -5.73 2.69
N ASP A 53 -16.47 -4.87 1.77
CA ASP A 53 -17.12 -4.62 0.47
C ASP A 53 -16.44 -5.46 -0.61
N ILE A 54 -17.15 -6.48 -1.09
CA ILE A 54 -16.65 -7.39 -2.12
C ILE A 54 -16.31 -6.68 -3.43
N ASN A 55 -17.01 -5.60 -3.78
CA ASN A 55 -16.71 -4.87 -5.01
C ASN A 55 -15.36 -4.15 -4.91
N LYS A 56 -15.04 -3.61 -3.72
CA LYS A 56 -13.72 -3.01 -3.46
C LYS A 56 -12.62 -4.06 -3.46
N ALA A 57 -12.86 -5.22 -2.84
CA ALA A 57 -11.91 -6.33 -2.84
C ALA A 57 -11.57 -6.79 -4.26
N LEU A 58 -12.59 -7.03 -5.09
CA LEU A 58 -12.43 -7.44 -6.49
C LEU A 58 -11.75 -6.35 -7.33
N LYS A 59 -12.17 -5.08 -7.19
CA LYS A 59 -11.56 -3.96 -7.91
C LYS A 59 -10.07 -3.81 -7.57
N PHE A 60 -9.72 -3.92 -6.29
CA PHE A 60 -8.33 -3.89 -5.85
C PHE A 60 -7.52 -5.05 -6.43
N SER A 61 -8.02 -6.28 -6.30
CA SER A 61 -7.33 -7.48 -6.78
C SER A 61 -7.08 -7.47 -8.29
N GLN A 62 -7.98 -6.87 -9.09
CA GLN A 62 -7.81 -6.76 -10.53
C GLN A 62 -6.84 -5.64 -10.96
N ALA A 63 -6.68 -4.59 -10.15
CA ALA A 63 -5.96 -3.39 -10.54
C ALA A 63 -4.56 -3.26 -9.91
N ILE A 64 -4.28 -4.00 -8.84
CA ILE A 64 -2.99 -3.98 -8.16
C ILE A 64 -1.93 -4.73 -8.97
N GLN A 65 -0.70 -4.20 -8.98
CA GLN A 65 0.45 -4.76 -9.68
C GLN A 65 1.38 -5.44 -8.66
N SER A 66 0.99 -6.61 -8.18
CA SER A 66 1.82 -7.42 -7.27
C SER A 66 1.86 -8.90 -7.66
N GLY A 67 2.91 -9.60 -7.23
CA GLY A 67 3.05 -11.04 -7.47
C GLY A 67 2.07 -11.89 -6.65
N ASN A 68 1.64 -11.40 -5.49
CA ASN A 68 0.65 -12.05 -4.64
C ASN A 68 -0.37 -11.01 -4.10
N VAL A 69 -1.61 -11.43 -3.90
CA VAL A 69 -2.76 -10.61 -3.44
C VAL A 69 -3.56 -11.37 -2.39
#